data_AF-A0A9W4S304-F1
#
_entry.id   AF-A0A9W4S304-F1
#
_cell.length_a   1.000
_cell.length_b   1.000
_cell.length_c   1.000
_cell.angle_alpha   90.00
_cell.angle_beta   90.00
_cell.angle_gamma   90.00
#
_symmetry.space_group_name_H-M   'P 1'
#
loop_
_entity.id
_entity.type
_entity.pdbx_description
1 polymer ?
#
loop_
_entity_poly.entity_id
_entity_poly.type
_entity_poly.pdbx_seq_one_letter_code
_entity_poly.pdbx_strand_id
1 'polypeptide(L)'
;SRDSLNLMVSQCFCALLLAFASLTSAAVIRPFAGNNAYWVDTTKSQGGKVWDFSVYSDGYKKFDRDGDRMVLDYLEIDTMNKRLTVFNAQNAFDLTKPRLKMREVLKECWTITGLKTNELKEIKGSMVQNDDMKKAFADCRKTMKLGAVAPFAARIGKTIFVASIKGAIASFDVKKRLLKVEVENSWRGDNVLFTLSV
;
A
#
# COMPACT_ATOMS: atom_id res chain seq x y z
N SER A 1 12.04 -28.18 61.20
CA SER A 1 12.24 -29.21 60.15
C SER A 1 10.95 -29.39 59.34
N ARG A 2 10.60 -28.39 58.53
CA ARG A 2 9.59 -28.44 57.46
C ARG A 2 9.58 -27.14 56.62
N ASP A 3 10.70 -26.41 56.56
CA ASP A 3 10.76 -25.07 55.95
C ASP A 3 11.71 -25.00 54.74
N SER A 4 12.02 -26.14 54.13
CA SER A 4 13.06 -26.22 53.09
C SER A 4 12.57 -26.81 51.76
N LEU A 5 11.26 -27.03 51.58
CA LEU A 5 10.73 -27.72 50.41
C LEU A 5 9.81 -26.89 49.50
N ASN A 6 9.65 -25.59 49.77
CA ASN A 6 8.82 -24.68 48.94
C ASN A 6 9.63 -23.62 48.18
N LEU A 7 10.96 -23.68 48.19
CA LEU A 7 11.81 -22.63 47.64
C LEU A 7 12.41 -22.92 46.24
N MET A 8 11.95 -23.95 45.53
CA MET A 8 12.51 -24.33 44.22
C MET A 8 11.47 -24.59 43.11
N VAL A 9 10.24 -24.07 43.24
CA VAL A 9 9.22 -24.16 42.16
C VAL A 9 8.72 -22.78 41.70
N SER A 10 9.22 -21.69 42.32
CA SER A 10 8.81 -20.30 42.02
C SER A 10 9.88 -19.49 41.27
N GLN A 11 10.71 -20.13 40.45
CA GLN A 11 11.76 -19.45 39.68
C GLN A 11 11.75 -19.71 38.17
N CYS A 12 10.78 -20.46 37.63
CA CYS A 12 10.71 -20.74 36.19
C CYS A 12 9.51 -20.13 35.45
N PHE A 13 8.70 -19.28 36.08
CA PHE A 13 7.44 -18.78 35.49
C PHE A 13 7.36 -17.27 35.22
N CYS A 14 8.47 -16.53 35.27
CA CYS A 14 8.50 -15.10 34.92
C CYS A 14 9.29 -14.75 33.65
N ALA A 15 9.85 -15.72 32.93
CA ALA A 15 10.74 -15.45 31.78
C ALA A 15 10.12 -15.70 30.39
N LEU A 16 8.83 -16.03 30.29
CA LEU A 16 8.23 -16.50 29.03
C LEU A 16 6.90 -15.84 28.64
N LEU A 17 6.70 -14.59 29.05
CA LEU A 17 5.60 -13.72 28.57
C LEU A 17 6.11 -12.39 28.00
N LEU A 18 7.33 -12.36 27.48
CA LEU A 18 7.72 -11.42 26.42
C LEU A 18 7.51 -12.12 25.06
N ALA A 19 6.32 -12.70 24.88
CA ALA A 19 5.88 -13.19 23.59
C ALA A 19 5.63 -11.95 22.70
N PHE A 20 6.64 -11.64 21.88
CA PHE A 20 6.55 -10.89 20.63
C PHE A 20 5.36 -9.91 20.54
N ALA A 21 5.36 -8.88 21.39
CA ALA A 21 4.76 -7.63 20.97
C ALA A 21 5.62 -7.18 19.78
N SER A 22 5.20 -7.53 18.56
CA SER A 22 5.76 -6.96 17.35
C SER A 22 5.65 -5.45 17.52
N LEU A 23 6.75 -4.80 17.93
CA LEU A 23 6.79 -3.36 18.16
C LEU A 23 6.42 -2.68 16.85
N THR A 24 5.16 -2.29 16.72
CA THR A 24 4.72 -1.38 15.68
C THR A 24 5.30 -0.03 16.03
N SER A 25 6.51 0.24 15.54
CA SER A 25 7.10 1.58 15.66
C SER A 25 6.30 2.51 14.76
N ALA A 26 5.59 3.45 15.37
CA ALA A 26 4.93 4.54 14.67
C ALA A 26 5.90 5.73 14.61
N ALA A 27 6.14 6.26 13.42
CA ALA A 27 6.96 7.46 13.22
C ALA A 27 6.25 8.42 12.28
N VAL A 28 6.21 9.70 12.67
CA VAL A 28 5.67 10.79 11.86
C VAL A 28 6.82 11.46 11.11
N ILE A 29 6.71 11.60 9.79
CA ILE A 29 7.73 12.22 8.94
C ILE A 29 7.16 13.51 8.34
N ARG A 30 7.83 14.64 8.61
CA ARG A 30 7.51 15.98 8.08
C ARG A 30 8.81 16.80 7.89
N PRO A 31 9.01 17.50 6.75
CA PRO A 31 8.19 17.48 5.54
C PRO A 31 8.20 16.11 4.86
N PHE A 32 7.10 15.77 4.19
CA PHE A 32 7.01 14.60 3.34
C PHE A 32 7.26 14.98 1.88
N ALA A 33 8.15 14.24 1.20
CA ALA A 33 8.56 14.48 -0.19
C ALA A 33 8.99 15.94 -0.46
N GLY A 34 9.69 16.55 0.51
CA GLY A 34 10.15 17.95 0.44
C GLY A 34 9.04 19.00 0.55
N ASN A 35 7.80 18.63 0.89
CA ASN A 35 6.68 19.55 1.01
C ASN A 35 6.18 19.65 2.47
N ASN A 36 6.29 20.83 3.09
CA ASN A 36 5.89 21.09 4.47
C ASN A 36 4.39 20.96 4.74
N ALA A 37 3.57 21.07 3.70
CA ALA A 37 2.12 20.90 3.80
C ALA A 37 1.69 19.43 3.85
N TYR A 38 2.64 18.49 3.74
CA TYR A 38 2.41 17.06 3.82
C TYR A 38 3.20 16.44 4.96
N TRP A 39 2.63 15.40 5.55
CA TRP A 39 3.29 14.50 6.47
C TRP A 39 2.79 13.08 6.24
N VAL A 40 3.55 12.13 6.74
CA VAL A 40 3.17 10.72 6.68
C VAL A 40 3.40 10.07 8.04
N ASP A 41 2.39 9.34 8.49
CA ASP A 41 2.53 8.45 9.63
C ASP A 41 2.91 7.08 9.09
N THR A 42 4.00 6.54 9.63
CA THR A 42 4.56 5.26 9.20
C THR A 42 4.47 4.27 10.33
N THR A 43 3.99 3.06 10.05
CA THR A 43 4.07 1.94 10.98
C THR A 43 4.74 0.75 10.32
N LYS A 44 5.35 -0.11 11.15
CA LYS A 44 5.98 -1.34 10.68
C LYS A 44 5.26 -2.55 11.26
N SER A 45 4.93 -3.49 10.40
CA SER A 45 4.33 -4.77 10.76
C SER A 45 5.19 -5.94 10.27
N GLN A 46 4.81 -7.16 10.66
CA GLN A 46 5.49 -8.41 10.26
C GLN A 46 7.01 -8.41 10.50
N GLY A 47 7.44 -7.97 11.68
CA GLY A 47 8.87 -7.91 12.03
C GLY A 47 9.67 -6.91 11.21
N GLY A 48 9.05 -5.80 10.77
CA GLY A 48 9.71 -4.73 10.02
C GLY A 48 9.73 -4.93 8.51
N LYS A 49 9.11 -6.00 8.01
CA LYS A 49 9.09 -6.35 6.59
C LYS A 49 8.01 -5.61 5.80
N VAL A 50 6.93 -5.23 6.47
CA VAL A 50 5.82 -4.50 5.88
C VAL A 50 5.77 -3.10 6.50
N TRP A 51 5.69 -2.09 5.64
CA TRP A 51 5.58 -0.70 6.02
C TRP A 51 4.23 -0.16 5.59
N ASP A 52 3.50 0.40 6.52
CA ASP A 52 2.22 1.05 6.30
C ASP A 52 2.41 2.57 6.36
N PHE A 53 1.84 3.28 5.39
CA PHE A 53 1.97 4.72 5.23
C PHE A 53 0.57 5.36 5.18
N SER A 54 0.28 6.20 6.15
CA SER A 54 -0.89 7.06 6.20
C SER A 54 -0.47 8.47 5.83
N VAL A 55 -0.77 8.89 4.61
CA VAL A 55 -0.36 10.19 4.05
C VAL A 55 -1.43 11.21 4.32
N TYR A 56 -1.01 12.40 4.71
CA TYR A 56 -1.90 13.52 4.99
C TYR A 56 -1.38 14.80 4.33
N SER A 57 -2.27 15.75 4.12
CA SER A 57 -1.95 17.09 3.61
C SER A 57 -2.80 18.16 4.27
N ASP A 58 -2.28 19.38 4.41
CA ASP A 58 -3.03 20.51 4.93
C ASP A 58 -4.30 20.83 4.10
N GLY A 59 -4.28 20.52 2.81
CA GLY A 59 -5.38 20.72 1.87
C GLY A 59 -6.47 19.64 1.86
N TYR A 60 -6.28 18.53 2.58
CA TYR A 60 -7.30 17.48 2.73
C TYR A 60 -7.79 17.38 4.17
N LYS A 61 -8.97 17.96 4.41
CA LYS A 61 -9.60 18.10 5.74
C LYS A 61 -10.93 17.37 5.81
N LYS A 62 -10.94 16.08 5.43
CA LYS A 62 -12.08 15.21 5.67
C LYS A 62 -11.92 14.51 7.00
N PHE A 63 -13.04 14.33 7.69
CA PHE A 63 -13.13 13.63 8.95
C PHE A 63 -14.16 12.53 8.82
N ASP A 64 -13.94 11.42 9.50
CA ASP A 64 -14.93 10.35 9.59
C ASP A 64 -16.03 10.70 10.62
N ARG A 65 -16.89 9.72 10.92
CA ARG A 65 -18.03 9.91 11.83
C ARG A 65 -17.62 10.11 13.28
N ASP A 66 -16.43 9.63 13.65
CA ASP A 66 -15.90 9.73 15.00
C ASP A 66 -15.12 11.03 15.20
N GLY A 67 -14.97 11.83 14.13
CA GLY A 67 -14.25 13.09 14.13
C GLY A 67 -12.76 12.93 13.84
N ASP A 68 -12.31 11.72 13.50
CA ASP A 68 -10.92 11.44 13.18
C ASP A 68 -10.60 11.88 11.75
N ARG A 69 -9.40 12.42 11.56
CA ARG A 69 -8.97 12.91 10.26
C ARG A 69 -8.74 11.73 9.32
N MET A 70 -9.45 11.73 8.20
CA MET A 70 -9.24 10.76 7.15
C MET A 70 -7.88 10.98 6.47
N VAL A 71 -7.17 9.88 6.23
CA VAL A 71 -5.94 9.88 5.43
C VAL A 71 -6.25 10.32 3.99
N LEU A 72 -5.33 11.07 3.41
CA LEU A 72 -5.36 11.38 1.99
C LEU A 72 -5.12 10.10 1.19
N ASP A 73 -4.00 9.43 1.46
CA ASP A 73 -3.63 8.18 0.81
C ASP A 73 -3.20 7.16 1.86
N TYR A 74 -3.48 5.88 1.61
CA TYR A 74 -3.03 4.77 2.46
C TYR A 74 -2.34 3.71 1.60
N LEU A 75 -1.11 3.39 1.99
CA LEU A 75 -0.21 2.54 1.22
C LEU A 75 0.50 1.52 2.11
N GLU A 76 0.83 0.39 1.52
CA GLU A 76 1.64 -0.65 2.15
C GLU A 76 2.81 -1.01 1.23
N ILE A 77 4.00 -1.16 1.80
CA ILE A 77 5.17 -1.69 1.08
C ILE A 77 5.66 -2.95 1.78
N ASP A 78 5.59 -4.05 1.03
CA ASP A 78 6.17 -5.33 1.42
C ASP A 78 7.60 -5.41 0.85
N THR A 79 8.57 -5.28 1.75
CA THR A 79 10.00 -5.27 1.39
C THR A 79 10.54 -6.64 1.01
N MET A 80 9.84 -7.74 1.36
CA MET A 80 10.22 -9.10 0.98
C MET A 80 9.79 -9.38 -0.45
N ASN A 81 8.52 -9.11 -0.76
CA ASN A 81 7.95 -9.31 -2.08
C ASN A 81 8.32 -8.18 -3.05
N LYS A 82 8.90 -7.08 -2.54
CA LYS A 82 9.17 -5.84 -3.30
C LYS A 82 7.90 -5.35 -3.99
N ARG A 83 6.81 -5.31 -3.21
CA ARG A 83 5.48 -4.93 -3.66
C ARG A 83 5.06 -3.62 -3.01
N LEU A 84 4.52 -2.72 -3.82
CA LEU A 84 3.80 -1.53 -3.37
C LEU A 84 2.29 -1.77 -3.54
N THR A 85 1.53 -1.63 -2.46
CA THR A 85 0.06 -1.71 -2.47
C THR A 85 -0.54 -0.35 -2.17
N VAL A 86 -1.52 0.09 -2.98
CA VAL A 86 -2.33 1.28 -2.77
C VAL A 86 -3.72 0.84 -2.33
N PHE A 87 -4.15 1.22 -1.12
CA PHE A 87 -5.47 0.91 -0.56
C PHE A 87 -6.43 2.08 -0.65
N ASN A 88 -5.92 3.30 -0.46
CA ASN A 88 -6.70 4.53 -0.59
C ASN A 88 -5.90 5.58 -1.37
N ALA A 89 -6.58 6.27 -2.27
CA ALA A 89 -5.99 7.26 -3.17
C ALA A 89 -6.95 8.44 -3.35
N GLN A 90 -6.77 9.50 -2.56
CA GLN A 90 -7.67 10.66 -2.57
C GLN A 90 -6.96 11.94 -3.06
N ASN A 91 -5.75 11.86 -3.64
CA ASN A 91 -5.01 13.05 -4.11
C ASN A 91 -5.84 13.98 -5.01
N ALA A 92 -6.83 13.47 -5.76
CA ALA A 92 -7.70 14.29 -6.60
C ALA A 92 -8.49 15.35 -5.81
N PHE A 93 -8.73 15.11 -4.53
CA PHE A 93 -9.49 15.99 -3.63
C PHE A 93 -8.59 16.89 -2.76
N ASP A 94 -7.27 16.80 -2.93
CA ASP A 94 -6.32 17.60 -2.17
C ASP A 94 -6.18 19.01 -2.76
N LEU A 95 -6.40 20.02 -1.92
CA LEU A 95 -6.36 21.44 -2.31
C LEU A 95 -5.01 22.13 -2.03
N THR A 96 -4.01 21.39 -1.56
CA THR A 96 -2.67 21.92 -1.26
C THR A 96 -1.99 22.52 -2.50
N LYS A 97 -1.17 23.56 -2.32
CA LYS A 97 -0.40 24.22 -3.40
C LYS A 97 1.07 24.38 -3.01
N PRO A 98 2.05 23.79 -3.75
CA PRO A 98 1.85 22.83 -4.84
C PRO A 98 1.34 21.48 -4.32
N ARG A 99 0.46 20.84 -5.09
CA ARG A 99 -0.09 19.51 -4.77
C ARG A 99 0.91 18.42 -5.15
N LEU A 100 1.22 17.51 -4.23
CA LEU A 100 1.95 16.29 -4.54
C LEU A 100 1.11 15.40 -5.46
N LYS A 101 1.71 14.95 -6.55
CA LYS A 101 1.12 13.98 -7.46
C LYS A 101 1.28 12.59 -6.84
N MET A 102 0.34 11.69 -7.10
CA MET A 102 0.38 10.32 -6.58
C MET A 102 1.77 9.67 -6.78
N ARG A 103 2.36 9.78 -7.98
CA ARG A 103 3.71 9.26 -8.25
C ARG A 103 4.81 9.74 -7.28
N GLU A 104 4.71 10.97 -6.80
CA GLU A 104 5.68 11.56 -5.86
C GLU A 104 5.48 10.95 -4.47
N VAL A 105 4.21 10.80 -4.06
CA VAL A 105 3.83 10.07 -2.83
C VAL A 105 4.34 8.63 -2.87
N LEU A 106 4.05 7.89 -3.95
CA LEU A 106 4.46 6.50 -4.11
C LEU A 106 5.99 6.34 -4.07
N LYS A 107 6.71 7.22 -4.75
CA LYS A 107 8.19 7.21 -4.79
C LYS A 107 8.79 7.49 -3.42
N GLU A 108 8.25 8.47 -2.69
CA GLU A 108 8.76 8.83 -1.37
C GLU A 108 8.52 7.72 -0.35
N CYS A 109 7.30 7.16 -0.29
CA CYS A 109 7.00 6.00 0.55
C CYS A 109 7.96 4.83 0.24
N TRP A 110 8.21 4.54 -1.04
CA TRP A 110 9.18 3.52 -1.45
C TRP A 110 10.58 3.81 -0.94
N THR A 111 11.03 5.06 -1.09
CA THR A 111 12.38 5.49 -0.69
C THR A 111 12.58 5.41 0.82
N ILE A 112 11.56 5.74 1.63
CA ILE A 112 11.61 5.64 3.10
C ILE A 112 11.90 4.21 3.57
N THR A 113 11.46 3.19 2.82
CA THR A 113 11.77 1.78 3.17
C THR A 113 13.23 1.38 2.93
N GLY A 114 14.02 2.25 2.29
CA GLY A 114 15.42 1.99 1.92
C GLY A 114 15.58 1.17 0.63
N LEU A 115 14.48 0.81 -0.04
CA LEU A 115 14.51 0.07 -1.30
C LEU A 115 14.91 0.98 -2.47
N LYS A 116 15.66 0.42 -3.42
CA LYS A 116 15.93 1.09 -4.71
C LYS A 116 14.71 0.95 -5.62
N THR A 117 14.47 1.94 -6.47
CA THR A 117 13.32 1.92 -7.41
C THR A 117 13.35 0.73 -8.37
N ASN A 118 14.55 0.27 -8.75
CA ASN A 118 14.73 -0.90 -9.61
C ASN A 118 14.46 -2.24 -8.89
N GLU A 119 14.25 -2.25 -7.57
CA GLU A 119 13.84 -3.45 -6.85
C GLU A 119 12.33 -3.70 -6.92
N LEU A 120 11.52 -2.70 -7.30
CA LEU A 120 10.07 -2.83 -7.40
C LEU A 120 9.69 -3.95 -8.38
N LYS A 121 8.97 -4.96 -7.89
CA LYS A 121 8.49 -6.10 -8.68
C LYS A 121 7.01 -6.02 -8.96
N GLU A 122 6.24 -5.52 -8.00
CA GLU A 122 4.79 -5.58 -8.05
C GLU A 122 4.16 -4.25 -7.60
N ILE A 123 3.11 -3.84 -8.30
CA ILE A 123 2.23 -2.75 -7.87
C ILE A 123 0.82 -3.34 -7.73
N LYS A 124 0.18 -3.13 -6.59
CA LYS A 124 -1.18 -3.58 -6.33
C LYS A 124 -2.10 -2.39 -6.06
N GLY A 125 -3.27 -2.38 -6.70
CA GLY A 125 -4.41 -1.56 -6.28
C GLY A 125 -5.39 -2.44 -5.53
N SER A 126 -5.72 -2.07 -4.29
CA SER A 126 -6.65 -2.81 -3.44
C SER A 126 -7.99 -2.09 -3.39
N MET A 127 -9.09 -2.84 -3.50
CA MET A 127 -10.47 -2.33 -3.39
C MET A 127 -10.70 -1.10 -4.29
N VAL A 128 -10.38 -1.21 -5.57
CA VAL A 128 -10.40 -0.08 -6.52
C VAL A 128 -11.81 0.51 -6.61
N GLN A 129 -11.94 1.78 -6.20
CA GLN A 129 -13.21 2.51 -6.22
C GLN A 129 -13.36 3.50 -7.38
N ASN A 130 -12.27 3.83 -8.07
CA ASN A 130 -12.27 4.78 -9.19
C ASN A 130 -13.13 4.27 -10.36
N ASP A 131 -14.04 5.13 -10.84
CA ASP A 131 -15.02 4.74 -11.85
C ASP A 131 -14.40 4.43 -13.23
N ASP A 132 -13.35 5.13 -13.62
CA ASP A 132 -12.64 4.85 -14.88
C ASP A 132 -12.00 3.46 -14.85
N MET A 133 -11.37 3.09 -13.72
CA MET A 133 -10.79 1.76 -13.53
C MET A 133 -11.86 0.68 -13.48
N LYS A 134 -12.98 0.89 -12.76
CA LYS A 134 -14.12 -0.03 -12.72
C LYS A 134 -14.69 -0.27 -14.12
N LYS A 135 -14.88 0.80 -14.88
CA LYS A 135 -15.34 0.73 -16.28
C LYS A 135 -14.36 -0.07 -17.13
N ALA A 136 -13.06 0.19 -17.00
CA ALA A 136 -12.04 -0.56 -17.73
C ALA A 136 -12.02 -2.05 -17.38
N PHE A 137 -12.22 -2.43 -16.11
CA PHE A 137 -12.34 -3.84 -15.72
C PHE A 137 -13.60 -4.49 -16.28
N ALA A 138 -14.73 -3.80 -16.23
CA ALA A 138 -15.98 -4.28 -16.82
C ALA A 138 -15.86 -4.51 -18.34
N ASP A 139 -15.24 -3.57 -19.05
CA ASP A 139 -14.99 -3.69 -20.49
C ASP A 139 -14.05 -4.86 -20.83
N CYS A 140 -13.03 -5.11 -20.00
CA CYS A 140 -12.17 -6.30 -20.12
C CYS A 140 -12.97 -7.59 -19.97
N ARG A 141 -13.77 -7.71 -18.91
CA ARG A 141 -14.61 -8.90 -18.66
C ARG A 141 -15.58 -9.13 -19.81
N LYS A 142 -16.22 -8.08 -20.31
CA LYS A 142 -17.12 -8.16 -21.47
C LYS A 142 -16.39 -8.67 -22.72
N THR A 143 -15.22 -8.13 -23.01
CA THR A 143 -14.40 -8.54 -24.16
C THR A 143 -13.98 -10.01 -24.05
N MET A 144 -13.65 -10.47 -22.85
CA MET A 144 -13.27 -11.84 -22.55
C MET A 144 -14.47 -12.79 -22.36
N LYS A 145 -15.72 -12.30 -22.52
CA LYS A 145 -16.95 -13.05 -22.27
C LYS A 145 -17.04 -13.68 -20.88
N LEU A 146 -16.50 -12.96 -19.88
CA LEU A 146 -16.49 -13.36 -18.49
C LEU A 146 -17.69 -12.76 -17.73
N GLY A 147 -18.07 -13.39 -16.62
CA GLY A 147 -19.05 -12.83 -15.70
C GLY A 147 -18.60 -11.49 -15.10
N ALA A 148 -19.55 -10.70 -14.60
CA ALA A 148 -19.31 -9.30 -14.17
C ALA A 148 -18.24 -9.14 -13.07
N VAL A 149 -18.04 -10.17 -12.25
CA VAL A 149 -17.07 -10.21 -11.14
C VAL A 149 -16.02 -11.30 -11.32
N ALA A 150 -15.98 -11.96 -12.48
CA ALA A 150 -15.04 -13.04 -12.71
C ALA A 150 -13.60 -12.50 -12.70
N PRO A 151 -12.66 -13.24 -12.07
CA PRO A 151 -11.25 -12.89 -12.12
C PRO A 151 -10.72 -13.07 -13.54
N PHE A 152 -9.68 -12.31 -13.88
CA PHE A 152 -9.00 -12.45 -15.16
C PHE A 152 -7.52 -12.10 -15.07
N ALA A 153 -6.73 -12.77 -15.90
CA ALA A 153 -5.34 -12.43 -16.14
C ALA A 153 -5.15 -12.09 -17.61
N ALA A 154 -4.39 -11.04 -17.89
CA ALA A 154 -4.09 -10.61 -19.26
C ALA A 154 -2.57 -10.45 -19.47
N ARG A 155 -2.05 -11.05 -20.55
CA ARG A 155 -0.71 -10.75 -21.11
C ARG A 155 -0.89 -9.63 -22.13
N ILE A 156 -0.50 -8.41 -21.79
CA ILE A 156 -1.17 -7.26 -22.42
C ILE A 156 -0.44 -6.71 -23.65
N GLY A 157 -0.95 -7.11 -24.81
CA GLY A 157 -0.81 -6.37 -26.06
C GLY A 157 -2.03 -5.46 -26.29
N LYS A 158 -1.86 -4.14 -26.11
CA LYS A 158 -2.76 -3.05 -26.56
C LYS A 158 -4.20 -3.02 -26.00
N THR A 159 -4.37 -2.62 -24.74
CA THR A 159 -5.65 -2.05 -24.26
C THR A 159 -5.44 -0.62 -23.77
N ILE A 160 -6.49 0.23 -23.85
CA ILE A 160 -6.46 1.63 -23.37
C ILE A 160 -6.09 1.69 -21.89
N PHE A 161 -6.60 0.76 -21.10
CA PHE A 161 -6.23 0.57 -19.69
C PHE A 161 -4.72 0.45 -19.50
N VAL A 162 -4.05 -0.32 -20.36
CA VAL A 162 -2.59 -0.48 -20.29
C VAL A 162 -1.83 0.72 -20.76
N ALA A 163 -2.36 1.57 -21.64
CA ALA A 163 -1.73 2.84 -21.95
C ALA A 163 -1.72 3.75 -20.71
N SER A 164 -2.84 3.84 -19.99
CA SER A 164 -2.95 4.63 -18.76
C SER A 164 -2.03 4.11 -17.65
N ILE A 165 -1.98 2.79 -17.46
CA ILE A 165 -1.08 2.17 -16.46
C ILE A 165 0.38 2.27 -16.88
N LYS A 166 0.73 2.08 -18.16
CA LYS A 166 2.10 2.31 -18.65
C LYS A 166 2.52 3.77 -18.44
N GLY A 167 1.62 4.73 -18.61
CA GLY A 167 1.88 6.13 -18.29
C GLY A 167 2.12 6.36 -16.79
N ALA A 168 1.34 5.69 -15.93
CA ALA A 168 1.54 5.73 -14.48
C ALA A 168 2.88 5.08 -14.06
N ILE A 169 3.22 3.91 -14.61
CA ILE A 169 4.49 3.18 -14.36
C ILE A 169 5.69 3.95 -14.92
N ALA A 170 5.61 4.50 -16.14
CA ALA A 170 6.67 5.31 -16.72
C ALA A 170 6.96 6.56 -15.85
N SER A 171 5.95 7.07 -15.15
CA SER A 171 6.09 8.18 -14.22
C SER A 171 6.84 7.82 -12.93
N PHE A 172 7.07 6.53 -12.65
CA PHE A 172 8.00 6.09 -11.60
C PHE A 172 9.47 6.09 -12.05
N ASP A 173 9.76 6.45 -13.31
CA ASP A 173 11.10 6.43 -13.91
C ASP A 173 11.78 5.06 -13.83
N VAL A 174 10.98 4.00 -13.89
CA VAL A 174 11.46 2.63 -13.83
C VAL A 174 11.48 2.06 -15.25
N LYS A 175 12.67 1.69 -15.76
CA LYS A 175 12.86 1.03 -17.07
C LYS A 175 12.33 -0.42 -17.12
N LYS A 176 11.32 -0.75 -16.30
CA LYS A 176 10.71 -2.08 -16.25
C LYS A 176 9.54 -2.18 -17.21
N ARG A 177 9.31 -3.38 -17.71
CA ARG A 177 8.19 -3.71 -18.59
C ARG A 177 7.08 -4.34 -17.76
N LEU A 178 5.83 -3.95 -18.00
CA LEU A 178 4.67 -4.64 -17.44
C LEU A 178 4.55 -6.04 -18.07
N LEU A 179 4.64 -7.10 -17.26
CA LEU A 179 4.58 -8.49 -17.71
C LEU A 179 3.17 -9.06 -17.67
N LYS A 180 2.45 -8.80 -16.58
CA LYS A 180 1.15 -9.41 -16.28
C LYS A 180 0.27 -8.43 -15.52
N VAL A 181 -1.03 -8.51 -15.76
CA VAL A 181 -2.04 -7.90 -14.91
C VAL A 181 -3.05 -8.96 -14.51
N GLU A 182 -3.34 -9.01 -13.22
CA GLU A 182 -4.33 -9.90 -12.63
C GLU A 182 -5.36 -9.04 -11.94
N VAL A 183 -6.63 -9.32 -12.20
CA VAL A 183 -7.76 -8.68 -11.55
C VAL A 183 -8.59 -9.74 -10.87
N GLU A 184 -8.84 -9.54 -9.59
CA GLU A 184 -9.67 -10.39 -8.75
C GLU A 184 -10.76 -9.54 -8.13
N ASN A 185 -11.98 -10.09 -8.04
CA ASN A 185 -13.04 -9.40 -7.34
C ASN A 185 -12.97 -9.66 -5.83
N SER A 186 -13.18 -8.62 -5.04
CA SER A 186 -13.45 -8.74 -3.61
C SER A 186 -14.80 -8.09 -3.29
N TRP A 187 -15.37 -8.41 -2.13
CA TRP A 187 -16.65 -7.85 -1.69
C TRP A 187 -16.66 -6.31 -1.58
N ARG A 188 -15.49 -5.66 -1.44
CA ARG A 188 -15.34 -4.19 -1.39
C ARG A 188 -14.96 -3.56 -2.74
N GLY A 189 -14.77 -4.34 -3.79
CA GLY A 189 -14.30 -3.87 -5.09
C GLY A 189 -13.21 -4.75 -5.69
N ASP A 190 -12.80 -4.45 -6.91
CA ASP A 190 -11.75 -5.21 -7.59
C ASP A 190 -10.36 -4.92 -7.02
N ASN A 191 -9.55 -5.95 -6.88
CA ASN A 191 -8.12 -5.85 -6.66
C ASN A 191 -7.40 -6.03 -7.99
N VAL A 192 -6.32 -5.27 -8.21
CA VAL A 192 -5.48 -5.40 -9.40
C VAL A 192 -4.02 -5.54 -9.00
N LEU A 193 -3.33 -6.50 -9.59
CA LEU A 193 -1.90 -6.74 -9.42
C LEU A 193 -1.19 -6.54 -10.77
N PHE A 194 -0.19 -5.67 -10.78
CA PHE A 194 0.70 -5.42 -11.89
C PHE A 194 2.07 -6.04 -11.59
N THR A 195 2.48 -7.02 -12.38
CA THR A 195 3.81 -7.64 -12.26
C THR A 195 4.76 -7.02 -13.27
N LEU A 196 5.93 -6.57 -12.81
CA LEU A 196 6.94 -5.89 -13.61
C LEU A 196 8.12 -6.83 -13.93
N SER A 197 8.83 -6.54 -15.02
CA SER A 197 10.10 -7.22 -15.32
C SER A 197 11.11 -6.95 -14.22
N VAL A 198 11.97 -7.94 -13.94
CA VAL A 198 13.09 -7.74 -13.01
C VAL A 198 14.04 -6.70 -13.59
#